data_AF-A0A1G3XSX6-F1
#
_entry.id   AF-A0A1G3XSX6-F1
#
_cell.length_a   1.000
_cell.length_b   1.000
_cell.length_c   1.000
_cell.angle_alpha   90.00
_cell.angle_beta   90.00
_cell.angle_gamma   90.00
#
_symmetry.space_group_name_H-M   'P 1'
#
loop_
_entity.id
_entity.type
_entity.pdbx_description
1 polymer ?
#
loop_
_entity_poly.entity_id
_entity_poly.type
_entity_poly.pdbx_seq_one_letter_code
_entity_poly.pdbx_strand_id
1 'polypeptide(L)'
;RELLAHPVEERMGSETKLLKSLSRKGIIGEAATLDDILGLTVENLLDRRLQSMVKNKGLAPTIHKARQIVTHGHIKVRDRVITIPGYLVMNEEEPTVRVREGSRIAAAQPEAPAQ
;
A
#
# COMPACT_ATOMS: atom_id res chain seq x y z
N ARG A 1 18.96 -4.94 11.68
CA ARG A 1 20.27 -5.64 11.73
C ARG A 1 20.79 -5.70 13.16
N GLU A 2 20.89 -4.57 13.86
CA GLU A 2 21.29 -4.51 15.28
C GLU A 2 20.49 -5.48 16.19
N LEU A 3 19.17 -5.60 15.99
CA LEU A 3 18.33 -6.53 16.76
C LEU A 3 18.74 -8.02 16.68
N LEU A 4 19.47 -8.44 15.63
CA LEU A 4 19.99 -9.81 15.53
C LEU A 4 21.25 -10.03 16.37
N ALA A 5 21.94 -8.95 16.76
CA ALA A 5 23.14 -9.02 17.58
C ALA A 5 22.83 -9.09 19.09
N HIS A 6 21.61 -8.75 19.50
CA HIS A 6 21.18 -8.79 20.90
C HIS A 6 20.64 -10.18 21.32
N PRO A 7 20.75 -10.54 22.61
CA PRO A 7 20.10 -11.72 23.17
C PRO A 7 18.58 -11.73 22.93
N VAL A 8 17.99 -12.92 22.87
CA VAL A 8 16.56 -13.12 22.54
C VAL A 8 15.64 -12.33 23.48
N GLU A 9 16.00 -12.25 24.76
CA GLU A 9 15.22 -11.57 25.80
C GLU A 9 15.07 -10.06 25.55
N GLU A 10 16.14 -9.41 25.10
CA GLU A 10 16.16 -7.97 24.80
C GLU A 10 15.52 -7.66 23.45
N ARG A 11 15.67 -8.57 22.47
CA ARG A 11 15.20 -8.30 21.09
C ARG A 11 13.69 -8.46 20.93
N MET A 12 13.04 -9.37 21.68
CA MET A 12 11.62 -9.71 21.51
C MET A 12 10.69 -8.50 21.52
N GLY A 13 10.93 -7.54 22.41
CA GLY A 13 10.10 -6.34 22.53
C GLY A 13 10.22 -5.40 21.32
N SER A 14 11.44 -5.19 20.83
CA SER A 14 11.72 -4.33 19.68
C SER A 14 11.36 -5.00 18.36
N GLU A 15 11.59 -6.30 18.25
CA GLU A 15 11.21 -7.14 17.12
C GLU A 15 9.69 -7.11 16.89
N THR A 16 8.91 -7.35 17.95
CA THR A 16 7.44 -7.30 17.88
C THR A 16 6.94 -5.92 17.44
N LYS A 17 7.54 -4.84 17.96
CA LYS A 17 7.20 -3.46 17.56
C LYS A 17 7.50 -3.22 16.08
N LEU A 18 8.64 -3.69 15.59
CA LEU A 18 9.04 -3.54 14.20
C LEU A 18 8.10 -4.30 13.25
N LEU A 19 7.86 -5.58 13.54
CA LEU A 19 6.95 -6.44 12.77
C LEU A 19 5.55 -5.84 12.71
N LYS A 20 5.01 -5.38 13.85
CA LYS A 20 3.70 -4.74 13.91
C LYS A 20 3.62 -3.46 13.08
N SER A 21 4.68 -2.65 13.09
CA SER A 21 4.74 -1.40 12.30
C SER A 21 4.78 -1.67 10.79
N LEU A 22 5.58 -2.64 10.36
CA LEU A 22 5.71 -3.02 8.96
C LEU A 22 4.45 -3.72 8.43
N SER A 23 3.84 -4.60 9.24
CA SER A 23 2.56 -5.24 8.93
C SER A 23 1.44 -4.21 8.77
N ARG A 24 1.37 -3.20 9.65
CA ARG A 24 0.39 -2.10 9.52
C ARG A 24 0.54 -1.33 8.19
N LYS A 25 1.77 -1.16 7.71
CA LYS A 25 2.07 -0.52 6.41
C LYS A 25 1.79 -1.44 5.22
N GLY A 26 1.50 -2.72 5.46
CA GLY A 26 1.27 -3.73 4.43
C GLY A 26 2.52 -4.09 3.61
N ILE A 27 3.71 -3.77 4.11
CA ILE A 27 4.99 -4.07 3.44
C ILE A 27 5.33 -5.56 3.60
N ILE A 28 4.95 -6.14 4.74
CA ILE A 28 5.15 -7.55 5.08
C ILE A 28 3.79 -8.20 5.41
N GLY A 29 3.70 -9.51 5.19
CA GLY A 29 2.55 -10.32 5.62
C GLY A 29 2.52 -10.53 7.13
N GLU A 30 1.38 -11.00 7.65
CA GLU A 30 1.19 -11.26 9.09
C GLU A 30 2.10 -12.36 9.63
N ALA A 31 2.57 -13.27 8.76
CA ALA A 31 3.46 -14.38 9.11
C ALA A 31 4.95 -14.08 8.84
N ALA A 32 5.32 -12.84 8.54
CA ALA A 32 6.70 -12.48 8.20
C ALA A 32 7.64 -12.52 9.41
N THR A 33 8.89 -12.89 9.14
CA THR A 33 9.97 -13.05 10.11
C THR A 33 11.02 -11.94 9.99
N LEU A 34 11.98 -11.88 10.91
CA LEU A 34 13.10 -10.93 10.84
C LEU A 34 13.94 -11.09 9.56
N ASP A 35 14.09 -12.31 9.06
CA ASP A 35 14.87 -12.58 7.84
C ASP A 35 14.16 -12.03 6.60
N ASP A 36 12.82 -12.10 6.56
CA ASP A 36 12.03 -11.51 5.48
C ASP A 36 12.20 -9.98 5.43
N ILE A 37 12.35 -9.33 6.58
CA ILE A 37 12.62 -7.88 6.66
C ILE A 37 13.97 -7.54 6.03
N LEU A 38 14.99 -8.39 6.23
CA LEU A 38 16.31 -8.18 5.64
C LEU A 38 16.33 -8.35 4.12
N GLY A 39 15.40 -9.15 3.59
CA GLY A 39 15.18 -9.35 2.15
C GLY A 39 14.32 -8.28 1.49
N LEU A 40 13.81 -7.29 2.22
CA LEU A 40 12.96 -6.25 1.64
C LEU A 40 13.69 -5.42 0.60
N THR A 41 13.00 -5.21 -0.52
CA THR A 41 13.45 -4.43 -1.66
C THR A 41 12.75 -3.08 -1.70
N VAL A 42 13.26 -2.15 -2.52
CA VAL A 42 12.65 -0.82 -2.68
C VAL A 42 11.29 -0.93 -3.35
N GLU A 43 11.13 -1.90 -4.23
CA GLU A 43 9.91 -2.27 -4.94
C GLU A 43 8.77 -2.54 -3.96
N ASN A 44 9.03 -3.28 -2.88
CA ASN A 44 8.01 -3.56 -1.85
C ASN A 44 7.46 -2.28 -1.22
N LEU A 45 8.29 -1.24 -1.06
CA LEU A 45 7.84 0.05 -0.56
C LEU A 45 7.09 0.85 -1.63
N LEU A 46 7.56 0.79 -2.88
CA LEU A 46 6.94 1.49 -4.00
C LEU A 46 5.55 0.93 -4.34
N ASP A 47 5.32 -0.37 -4.15
CA ASP A 47 4.03 -1.01 -4.38
C ASP A 47 2.95 -0.52 -3.41
N ARG A 48 3.32 -0.09 -2.20
CA ARG A 48 2.38 0.45 -1.19
C ARG A 48 1.94 1.88 -1.46
N ARG A 49 2.50 2.55 -2.46
CA ARG A 49 2.11 3.91 -2.83
C ARG A 49 0.72 3.91 -3.46
N LEU A 50 -0.09 4.92 -3.16
CA LEU A 50 -1.42 5.09 -3.72
C LEU A 50 -1.44 5.01 -5.25
N GLN A 51 -0.41 5.55 -5.91
CA GLN A 51 -0.24 5.43 -7.36
C GLN A 51 -0.15 3.97 -7.84
N SER A 52 0.72 3.18 -7.23
CA SER A 52 0.94 1.77 -7.58
C SER A 52 -0.29 0.94 -7.23
N MET A 53 -0.88 1.19 -6.07
CA MET A 53 -2.13 0.57 -5.61
C MET A 53 -3.29 0.80 -6.59
N VAL A 54 -3.47 2.03 -7.08
CA VAL A 54 -4.53 2.37 -8.05
C VAL A 54 -4.36 1.61 -9.36
N LYS A 55 -3.11 1.46 -9.86
CA LYS A 55 -2.83 0.64 -11.05
C LYS A 55 -3.04 -0.85 -10.78
N ASN A 56 -2.55 -1.35 -9.65
CA ASN A 56 -2.63 -2.78 -9.31
C ASN A 56 -4.07 -3.22 -9.06
N LYS A 57 -4.94 -2.32 -8.57
CA LYS A 57 -6.38 -2.52 -8.42
C LYS A 57 -7.18 -2.38 -9.73
N GLY A 58 -6.52 -2.14 -10.87
CA GLY A 58 -7.19 -1.97 -12.16
C GLY A 58 -7.99 -0.68 -12.32
N LEU A 59 -7.87 0.28 -11.38
CA LEU A 59 -8.56 1.57 -11.46
C LEU A 59 -7.94 2.51 -12.52
N ALA A 60 -6.74 2.16 -13.01
CA ALA A 60 -6.05 2.88 -14.05
C ALA A 60 -5.28 1.89 -14.95
N PRO A 61 -5.25 2.11 -16.27
CA PRO A 61 -4.53 1.23 -17.20
C PRO A 61 -3.01 1.37 -17.11
N THR A 62 -2.50 2.55 -16.73
CA THR A 62 -1.06 2.83 -16.67
C THR A 62 -0.69 3.57 -15.37
N ILE A 63 0.57 3.45 -14.97
CA ILE A 63 1.12 4.15 -13.79
C ILE A 63 1.03 5.68 -13.93
N HIS A 64 1.19 6.21 -15.14
CA HIS A 64 1.05 7.64 -15.43
C HIS A 64 -0.42 8.10 -15.29
N LYS A 65 -1.37 7.29 -15.80
CA LYS A 65 -2.79 7.59 -15.66
C LYS A 65 -3.23 7.50 -14.19
N ALA A 66 -2.75 6.51 -13.45
CA ALA A 66 -2.98 6.39 -12.01
C ALA A 66 -2.56 7.66 -11.26
N ARG A 67 -1.37 8.19 -11.59
CA ARG A 67 -0.89 9.46 -11.02
C ARG A 67 -1.85 10.61 -11.31
N GLN A 68 -2.29 10.76 -12.56
CA GLN A 68 -3.23 11.82 -12.97
C GLN A 68 -4.56 11.72 -12.21
N ILE A 69 -5.10 10.51 -12.08
CA ILE A 69 -6.36 10.24 -11.38
C ILE A 69 -6.24 10.63 -9.90
N VAL A 70 -5.12 10.27 -9.26
CA VAL A 70 -4.84 10.67 -7.88
C VAL A 70 -4.72 12.19 -7.78
N THR A 71 -3.85 12.83 -8.57
CA THR A 71 -3.61 14.29 -8.49
C THR A 71 -4.86 15.13 -8.75
N HIS A 72 -5.76 14.67 -9.62
CA HIS A 72 -7.02 15.35 -9.90
C HIS A 72 -8.11 15.10 -8.83
N GLY A 73 -7.81 14.33 -7.78
CA GLY A 73 -8.74 14.11 -6.66
C GLY A 73 -9.89 13.15 -6.98
N HIS A 74 -9.65 12.19 -7.88
CA HIS A 74 -10.64 11.19 -8.24
C HIS A 74 -10.58 9.93 -7.36
N ILE A 75 -9.56 9.79 -6.51
CA ILE A 75 -9.42 8.67 -5.57
C ILE A 75 -9.81 9.10 -4.16
N LYS A 76 -10.59 8.24 -3.51
CA LYS A 76 -11.00 8.34 -2.12
C LYS A 76 -10.44 7.14 -1.36
N VAL A 77 -9.81 7.39 -0.23
CA VAL A 77 -9.36 6.37 0.73
C VAL A 77 -10.14 6.59 2.00
N ARG A 78 -10.85 5.55 2.47
CA ARG A 78 -11.88 5.66 3.51
C ARG A 78 -12.93 6.72 3.14
N ASP A 79 -12.95 7.83 3.88
CA ASP A 79 -13.85 8.95 3.65
C ASP A 79 -13.16 10.22 3.10
N ARG A 80 -11.86 10.13 2.79
CA ARG A 80 -11.05 11.30 2.42
C ARG A 80 -10.56 11.21 0.98
N VAL A 81 -10.61 12.34 0.27
CA VAL A 81 -9.99 12.47 -1.06
C VAL A 81 -8.49 12.70 -0.88
N ILE A 82 -7.67 11.83 -1.48
CA ILE A 82 -6.21 11.94 -1.41
C ILE A 82 -5.68 12.31 -2.79
N THR A 83 -4.95 13.42 -2.86
CA THR A 83 -4.37 13.95 -4.10
C THR A 83 -2.87 13.68 -4.25
N ILE A 84 -2.25 13.04 -3.26
CA ILE A 84 -0.81 12.81 -3.21
C ILE A 84 -0.51 11.37 -3.69
N PRO A 85 0.15 11.18 -4.85
CA PRO A 85 0.47 9.84 -5.38
C PRO A 85 1.45 9.04 -4.52
N GLY A 86 2.28 9.72 -3.74
CA GLY A 86 3.25 9.13 -2.80
C GLY A 86 2.66 8.72 -1.46
N TYR A 87 1.34 8.86 -1.25
CA TYR A 87 0.70 8.43 -0.03
C TYR A 87 0.87 6.92 0.17
N LEU A 88 1.39 6.50 1.32
CA LEU A 88 1.52 5.09 1.68
C LEU A 88 0.21 4.61 2.26
N VAL A 89 -0.43 3.67 1.56
CA VAL A 89 -1.73 3.13 1.95
C VAL A 89 -1.51 2.05 3.02
N MET A 90 -2.07 2.27 4.21
CA MET A 90 -2.02 1.28 5.29
C MET A 90 -2.82 0.03 4.90
N ASN A 91 -2.47 -1.11 5.48
CA ASN A 91 -3.13 -2.39 5.16
C ASN A 91 -4.65 -2.31 5.39
N GLU A 92 -5.08 -1.66 6.48
CA GLU A 92 -6.50 -1.43 6.79
C GLU A 92 -7.21 -0.47 5.82
N GLU A 93 -6.46 0.41 5.17
CA GLU A 93 -7.00 1.42 4.24
C GLU A 93 -7.17 0.87 2.83
N GLU A 94 -6.35 -0.12 2.49
CA GLU A 94 -6.32 -0.76 1.19
C GLU A 94 -7.71 -1.14 0.64
N PRO A 95 -8.59 -1.88 1.35
CA PRO A 95 -9.91 -2.23 0.83
C PRO A 95 -10.81 -1.01 0.58
N THR A 96 -10.53 0.11 1.22
CA THR A 96 -11.35 1.32 1.12
C THR A 96 -10.94 2.25 -0.03
N VAL A 97 -9.85 1.95 -0.74
CA VAL A 97 -9.38 2.72 -1.91
C VAL A 97 -10.38 2.54 -3.05
N ARG A 98 -11.11 3.60 -3.39
CA ARG A 98 -12.12 3.61 -4.45
C ARG A 98 -12.15 4.91 -5.22
N VAL A 99 -12.78 4.90 -6.39
CA VAL A 99 -13.02 6.10 -7.18
C VAL A 99 -14.14 6.90 -6.52
N ARG A 100 -13.99 8.23 -6.47
CA ARG A 100 -14.99 9.15 -5.92
C ARG A 100 -16.27 9.08 -6.75
N GLU A 101 -17.40 8.86 -6.09
CA GLU A 101 -18.74 8.95 -6.67
C GLU A 101 -18.96 10.35 -7.25
N GLY A 102 -19.29 10.44 -8.54
CA GLY A 102 -19.37 11.70 -9.30
C GLY A 102 -18.10 12.06 -10.10
N SER A 103 -17.05 11.25 -10.06
CA SER A 103 -15.93 11.39 -11.00
C SER A 103 -16.31 10.89 -12.39
N ARG A 104 -16.04 11.69 -13.45
CA ARG A 104 -16.24 11.30 -14.86
C ARG A 104 -15.47 10.04 -15.27
N ILE A 105 -14.47 9.64 -14.47
CA ILE A 105 -13.66 8.44 -14.71
C ILE A 105 -14.38 7.16 -14.22
N ALA A 106 -15.27 7.27 -13.25
CA ALA A 106 -16.02 6.11 -12.75
C ALA A 106 -16.87 5.44 -13.85
N ALA A 107 -17.32 6.22 -14.84
CA ALA A 107 -18.07 5.74 -15.99
C ALA A 107 -17.24 4.93 -17.00
N ALA A 108 -15.91 4.88 -16.87
CA ALA A 108 -14.99 4.27 -17.82
C ALA A 108 -14.31 3.00 -17.29
N GLN A 109 -14.82 2.40 -16.20
CA GLN A 109 -14.30 1.10 -15.74
C GLN A 109 -14.60 0.04 -16.81
N PRO A 110 -13.58 -0.63 -17.39
CA PRO A 110 -13.83 -1.89 -18.04
C PRO A 110 -14.21 -2.89 -16.95
N GLU A 111 -15.31 -3.59 -17.17
CA GLU A 111 -15.66 -4.80 -16.44
C GLU A 111 -14.40 -5.67 -16.30
N ALA A 112 -14.14 -6.16 -15.09
CA ALA A 112 -13.00 -7.03 -14.82
C ALA A 112 -12.95 -8.15 -15.87
N PRO A 113 -11.77 -8.54 -16.39
CA PRO A 113 -11.71 -9.75 -17.20
C PRO A 113 -12.16 -10.92 -16.31
N ALA A 114 -13.30 -11.50 -16.67
CA ALA A 114 -13.73 -12.79 -16.16
C ALA A 114 -12.65 -13.82 -16.50
N GLN A 115 -11.99 -14.35 -15.48
CA GLN A 115 -11.26 -15.61 -15.54
C GLN A 115 -11.56 -16.39 -14.27
#